data_AF-A0A0M0HNE9-F1
#
_entry.id   AF-A0A0M0HNE9-F1
#
_cell.length_a   1.000
_cell.length_b   1.000
_cell.length_c   1.000
_cell.angle_alpha   90.00
_cell.angle_beta   90.00
_cell.angle_gamma   90.00
#
_symmetry.space_group_name_H-M   'P 1'
#
loop_
_entity.id
_entity.type
_entity.pdbx_description
1 polymer ?
#
loop_
_entity_poly.entity_id
_entity_poly.type
_entity_poly.pdbx_seq_one_letter_code
_entity_poly.pdbx_strand_id
1 'polypeptide(L)' 'MNLCTCTIVLKNKNSITFDNVEQSLGLIDQYGVSNISNIKIDAFDGSKVQSYHNLSIEDSIESLMSL' A
#
# COMPACT_ATOMS: atom_id res chain seq x y z
N MET A 1 2.35 -7.79 -12.08
CA MET A 1 3.24 -7.64 -10.90
C MET A 1 2.50 -8.25 -9.73
N ASN A 2 3.18 -8.88 -8.78
CA ASN A 2 2.52 -9.49 -7.63
C ASN A 2 2.85 -8.69 -6.38
N LEU A 3 1.84 -8.37 -5.56
CA LEU A 3 2.08 -7.74 -4.27
C LEU A 3 2.94 -8.66 -3.39
N CYS A 4 4.05 -8.13 -2.87
CA CYS A 4 4.81 -8.79 -1.80
C CYS A 4 4.32 -8.28 -0.45
N THR A 5 4.36 -6.96 -0.27
CA THR A 5 3.91 -6.31 0.96
C THR A 5 3.33 -4.93 0.68
N CYS A 6 2.26 -4.58 1.38
CA CYS A 6 1.71 -3.24 1.48
C CYS A 6 1.71 -2.82 2.95
N THR A 7 2.40 -1.73 3.27
CA THR A 7 2.43 -1.15 4.62
C THR A 7 1.70 0.19 4.63
N ILE A 8 0.60 0.26 5.35
CA ILE A 8 -0.19 1.48 5.57
C ILE A 8 0.32 2.13 6.85
N VAL A 9 0.86 3.34 6.75
CA VAL A 9 1.32 4.15 7.88
C VAL A 9 0.24 5.16 8.21
N LEU A 10 -0.31 5.09 9.42
CA LEU A 10 -1.33 6.00 9.93
C LEU A 10 -0.69 7.26 10.54
N LYS A 11 -1.46 8.36 10.61
CA LYS A 11 -1.00 9.64 11.19
C LYS A 11 -0.61 9.55 12.67
N ASN A 12 -1.15 8.57 13.39
CA ASN A 12 -0.78 8.28 14.78
C ASN A 12 0.54 7.48 14.92
N LYS A 13 1.29 7.31 13.82
CA LYS A 13 2.54 6.54 13.71
C LYS A 13 2.39 5.02 13.85
N ASN A 14 1.17 4.51 13.90
CA ASN A 14 0.94 3.07 13.77
C ASN A 14 1.11 2.66 12.31
N SER A 15 1.67 1.48 12.06
CA SER A 15 1.77 0.91 10.73
C SER A 15 1.20 -0.49 10.71
N ILE A 16 0.54 -0.83 9.62
CA ILE A 16 -0.09 -2.14 9.43
C ILE A 16 0.37 -2.68 8.07
N THR A 17 0.81 -3.93 8.03
CA THR A 17 1.39 -4.55 6.84
C THR A 17 0.60 -5.79 6.42
N PHE A 18 0.31 -5.89 5.13
CA PHE A 18 -0.38 -7.02 4.49
C PHE A 18 0.38 -7.48 3.26
N ASP A 19 0.10 -8.69 2.80
CA ASP A 19 0.61 -9.28 1.55
C ASP A 19 -0.51 -9.47 0.51
N ASN A 20 -1.72 -8.97 0.80
CA ASN A 20 -2.90 -9.10 -0.04
C ASN A 20 -3.47 -7.73 -0.45
N VAL A 21 -3.79 -7.58 -1.74
CA VAL A 21 -4.31 -6.35 -2.34
C VAL A 21 -5.69 -6.00 -1.78
N GLU A 22 -6.64 -6.95 -1.75
CA GLU A 22 -8.01 -6.73 -1.26
C GLU A 22 -8.02 -6.29 0.21
N GLN A 23 -7.22 -6.93 1.06
CA GLN A 23 -7.11 -6.55 2.48
C GLN A 23 -6.51 -5.15 2.64
N SER A 24 -5.51 -4.82 1.83
CA SER A 24 -4.88 -3.49 1.84
C SER A 24 -5.88 -2.41 1.44
N LEU A 25 -6.61 -2.59 0.34
CA LEU A 25 -7.63 -1.66 -0.12
C LEU A 25 -8.79 -1.52 0.88
N GLY A 26 -9.25 -2.65 1.44
CA GLY A 26 -10.31 -2.63 2.46
C GLY A 26 -9.93 -1.85 3.71
N LEU A 27 -8.67 -1.90 4.14
CA LEU A 27 -8.20 -1.09 5.28
C LEU A 27 -7.99 0.37 4.92
N ILE A 28 -7.55 0.67 3.71
CA ILE A 28 -7.47 2.05 3.24
C ILE A 28 -8.85 2.71 3.29
N ASP A 29 -9.88 1.98 2.85
CA ASP A 29 -11.27 2.43 2.91
C ASP A 29 -11.76 2.54 4.38
N GLN A 30 -11.47 1.54 5.22
CA GLN A 30 -11.86 1.53 6.64
C GLN A 30 -11.26 2.70 7.44
N TYR A 31 -9.96 2.96 7.30
CA TYR A 31 -9.30 4.06 8.02
C TYR A 31 -9.59 5.41 7.36
N GLY A 32 -9.86 5.42 6.07
CA GLY A 32 -10.01 6.61 5.25
C GLY A 32 -8.65 7.26 4.94
N VAL A 33 -8.53 7.74 3.70
CA VAL A 33 -7.33 8.42 3.18
C VAL A 33 -6.87 9.57 4.09
N SER A 34 -7.79 10.26 4.76
CA SER A 34 -7.49 11.37 5.67
C SER A 34 -6.73 10.95 6.93
N ASN A 35 -6.79 9.68 7.36
CA ASN A 35 -6.07 9.16 8.52
C ASN A 35 -4.75 8.47 8.17
N ILE A 36 -4.49 8.28 6.88
CA ILE A 36 -3.27 7.67 6.37
C ILE A 36 -2.22 8.76 6.14
N SER A 37 -1.01 8.48 6.59
CA SER A 37 0.15 9.34 6.39
C SER A 37 1.00 8.90 5.21
N ASN A 38 1.12 7.59 4.96
CA ASN A 38 1.88 7.04 3.85
C ASN A 38 1.41 5.62 3.52
N ILE A 39 1.62 5.17 2.29
CA ILE A 39 1.46 3.77 1.87
C ILE A 39 2.77 3.34 1.22
N LYS A 40 3.29 2.19 1.62
CA LYS A 40 4.50 1.60 1.07
C LYS A 40 4.16 0.28 0.42
N ILE A 41 4.43 0.16 -0.87
CA ILE A 41 4.11 -1.04 -1.65
C ILE A 41 5.41 -1.64 -2.13
N ASP A 42 5.61 -2.92 -1.88
CA ASP A 42 6.65 -3.73 -2.49
C ASP A 42 5.97 -4.78 -3.36
N ALA A 43 6.31 -4.82 -4.64
CA ALA A 43 5.74 -5.75 -5.60
C ALA A 43 6.82 -6.45 -6.41
N PHE A 44 6.63 -7.73 -6.70
CA PHE A 44 7.53 -8.52 -7.53
C PHE A 44 7.10 -8.45 -9.00
N ASP A 45 8.01 -8.07 -9.89
CA ASP A 45 7.75 -7.94 -11.33
C ASP A 45 8.08 -9.20 -12.15
N GLY A 46 8.48 -10.30 -11.49
CA GLY A 46 8.97 -11.51 -12.14
C GLY A 46 10.50 -11.60 -12.19
N SER A 47 11.20 -10.48 -12.01
CA SER A 47 12.67 -10.42 -11.98
C SER A 47 13.19 -9.89 -10.64
N LYS A 48 12.59 -8.83 -10.10
CA LYS A 48 12.98 -8.21 -8.83
C LYS A 48 11.79 -7.62 -8.07
N VAL A 49 12.03 -7.30 -6.81
CA VAL A 49 11.10 -6.52 -5.99
C VAL A 49 11.28 -5.04 -6.34
N GLN A 50 10.16 -4.38 -6.62
CA GLN A 50 10.04 -2.95 -6.87
C GLN A 50 9.36 -2.32 -5.68
N SER A 51 9.95 -1.24 -5.16
CA SER A 51 9.51 -0.56 -3.95
C SER A 51 8.95 0.82 -4.27
N TYR A 52 7.67 1.02 -3.97
CA TYR A 52 6.92 2.27 -4.15
C TYR A 52 6.57 2.85 -2.77
N HIS A 53 7.48 3.64 -2.20
CA HIS A 53 7.34 4.15 -0.81
C HIS A 53 7.11 5.66 -0.72
N ASN A 54 7.24 6.37 -1.85
CA ASN A 54 7.18 7.82 -1.95
C ASN A 54 6.05 8.30 -2.88
N LEU A 55 5.09 7.43 -3.19
CA LEU A 55 3.91 7.79 -3.97
C LEU A 55 2.96 8.61 -3.10
N SER A 56 2.11 9.42 -3.75
CA SER A 56 0.95 9.99 -3.06
C SER A 56 0.00 8.87 -2.63
N ILE A 57 -0.93 9.16 -1.71
CA ILE A 57 -1.90 8.15 -1.28
C ILE A 57 -2.77 7.69 -2.46
N GLU A 58 -3.16 8.62 -3.33
CA GLU A 58 -3.95 8.32 -4.53
C GLU A 58 -3.18 7.44 -5.50
N ASP A 59 -1.94 7.80 -5.85
CA ASP A 59 -1.08 7.00 -6.74
C ASP A 59 -0.78 5.60 -6.16
N SER A 60 -0.68 5.50 -4.83
CA SER A 60 -0.49 4.22 -4.14
C SER A 60 -1.73 3.32 -4.27
N ILE A 61 -2.92 3.91 -4.17
CA ILE A 61 -4.19 3.19 -4.35
C ILE A 61 -4.33 2.75 -5.81
N GLU A 62 -4.04 3.62 -6.78
CA GLU A 62 -4.03 3.26 -8.21
C GLU A 62 -3.04 2.13 -8.49
N SER A 63 -1.84 2.21 -7.92
CA SER A 63 -0.84 1.15 -8.04
C SER A 63 -1.36 -0.17 -7.49
N LEU A 64 -1.98 -0.18 -6.29
CA LEU A 64 -2.59 -1.38 -5.71
C LEU A 64 -3.71 -1.95 -6.57
N MET A 65 -4.57 -1.11 -7.18
CA MET A 65 -5.63 -1.57 -8.07
C MET A 65 -5.10 -2.13 -9.40
N SER A 66 -3.88 -1.75 -9.79
CA SER A 66 -3.22 -2.22 -11.02
C SER A 66 -2.40 -3.50 -10.84
N LEU A 67 -2.17 -3.93 -9.59
CA LEU A 67 -1.49 -5.18 -9.23
C LEU A 67 -2.45 -6.36 -9.33
#